data_AF-A0AAV4UIN4-F1
#
_entry.id   AF-A0AAV4UIN4-F1
#
_cell.length_a   1.000
_cell.length_b   1.000
_cell.length_c   1.000
_cell.angle_alpha   90.00
_cell.angle_beta   90.00
_cell.angle_gamma   90.00
#
_symmetry.space_group_name_H-M   'P 1'
#
loop_
_entity.id
_entity.type
_entity.pdbx_description
1 polymer ?
#
loop_
_entity_poly.entity_id
_entity_poly.type
_entity_poly.pdbx_seq_one_letter_code
_entity_poly.pdbx_strand_id
1 'polypeptide(L)'
;MSRDTFYKLNISTDLLNSDDAFRSYTGNVFKPVKKIVNVTYNNKTSQEILYIVAQEYNALLGNTWIRLLQINLQEIESQKKHISNKFLITSIYNIDDIISNHPEIFEKIVRYIPGVNVSFQFRENNRPIFHKKKEMCHIPFEKK
;
A
#
# COMPACT_ATOMS: atom_id res chain seq x y z
N MET A 1 -1.49 1.95 12.22
CA MET A 1 -1.25 0.59 12.77
C MET A 1 -2.60 -0.07 13.03
N SER A 2 -2.76 -1.37 12.80
CA SER A 2 -4.01 -2.07 13.13
C SER A 2 -4.22 -2.18 14.65
N ARG A 3 -5.49 -2.19 15.06
CA ARG A 3 -5.88 -2.27 16.48
C ARG A 3 -5.33 -3.52 17.20
N ASP A 4 -5.34 -4.68 16.55
CA ASP A 4 -4.78 -5.92 17.13
C ASP A 4 -3.29 -5.82 17.40
N THR A 5 -2.54 -5.25 16.45
CA THR A 5 -1.10 -5.06 16.60
C THR A 5 -0.81 -4.12 17.76
N PHE A 6 -1.63 -3.08 17.93
CA PHE A 6 -1.51 -2.17 19.06
C PHE A 6 -1.75 -2.88 20.40
N TYR A 7 -2.78 -3.71 20.53
CA TYR A 7 -3.04 -4.43 21.79
C TYR A 7 -1.93 -5.42 22.15
N LYS A 8 -1.25 -6.01 21.16
CA LYS A 8 -0.07 -6.86 21.40
C LYS A 8 1.11 -6.11 22.03
N LEU A 9 1.19 -4.79 21.85
CA LEU A 9 2.25 -3.98 22.45
C LEU A 9 2.05 -3.76 23.95
N ASN A 10 0.90 -4.15 24.51
CA ASN A 10 0.55 -4.02 25.92
C ASN A 10 0.80 -2.63 26.51
N ILE A 11 0.56 -1.59 25.70
CA ILE A 11 0.72 -0.20 26.12
C ILE A 11 -0.53 0.18 26.92
N SER A 12 -0.41 0.22 28.24
CA SER A 12 -1.49 0.61 29.16
C SER A 12 -1.77 2.10 29.04
N THR A 13 -2.66 2.52 28.12
CA THR A 13 -3.10 3.91 28.08
C THR A 13 -4.36 4.14 27.24
N ASP A 14 -5.10 5.19 27.60
CA ASP A 14 -6.33 5.59 26.92
C ASP A 14 -6.07 6.08 25.49
N LEU A 15 -6.95 5.64 24.59
CA LEU A 15 -6.99 6.03 23.20
C LEU A 15 -7.77 7.34 23.03
N LEU A 16 -7.29 8.24 22.17
CA LEU A 16 -7.92 9.53 21.90
C LEU A 16 -8.62 9.50 20.54
N ASN A 17 -9.78 10.12 20.44
CA ASN A 17 -10.41 10.36 19.15
C ASN A 17 -9.52 11.30 18.30
N SER A 18 -9.43 11.03 17.00
CA SER A 18 -8.76 11.93 16.04
C SER A 18 -9.80 12.76 15.29
N ASP A 19 -9.48 14.03 15.12
CA ASP A 19 -10.24 14.95 14.25
C ASP A 19 -9.89 14.77 12.78
N ASP A 20 -8.79 14.05 12.50
CA ASP A 20 -8.27 13.81 11.17
C ASP A 20 -9.07 12.70 10.48
N ALA A 21 -9.21 12.82 9.16
CA ALA A 21 -9.83 11.78 8.33
C ALA A 21 -8.79 11.26 7.33
N PHE A 22 -8.65 9.93 7.28
CA PHE A 22 -7.74 9.27 6.36
C PHE A 22 -8.50 8.80 5.13
N ARG A 23 -7.84 8.87 3.98
CA ARG A 23 -8.36 8.36 2.70
C ARG A 23 -7.51 7.18 2.27
N SER A 24 -8.14 6.03 2.06
CA SER A 24 -7.49 4.86 1.47
C SER A 24 -7.19 5.12 -0.01
N TYR A 25 -6.31 4.30 -0.59
CA TYR A 25 -6.05 4.31 -2.03
C TYR A 25 -7.31 3.99 -2.86
N THR A 26 -8.26 3.23 -2.30
CA THR A 26 -9.56 2.94 -2.93
C THR A 26 -10.55 4.10 -2.82
N GLY A 27 -10.17 5.22 -2.21
CA GLY A 27 -10.99 6.41 -2.06
C GLY A 27 -11.91 6.42 -0.83
N ASN A 28 -11.91 5.35 -0.04
CA ASN A 28 -12.69 5.22 1.19
C ASN A 28 -12.13 6.16 2.25
N VAL A 29 -13.00 6.94 2.89
CA VAL A 29 -12.62 7.86 3.97
C VAL A 29 -13.01 7.25 5.30
N PHE A 30 -12.07 7.21 6.24
CA PHE A 30 -12.30 6.68 7.58
C PHE A 30 -11.56 7.52 8.62
N LYS A 31 -12.03 7.46 9.88
CA LYS A 31 -11.41 8.19 10.99
C LYS A 31 -10.54 7.24 11.82
N PRO A 32 -9.23 7.52 11.97
CA PRO A 32 -8.39 6.78 12.88
C PRO A 32 -8.68 7.17 14.34
N VAL A 33 -8.13 6.39 15.25
CA VAL A 33 -7.97 6.75 16.66
C VAL A 33 -6.50 7.12 16.87
N LYS A 34 -6.19 8.11 17.70
CA LYS A 34 -4.81 8.56 17.91
C LYS A 34 -4.31 8.31 19.32
N LYS A 35 -3.00 8.17 19.46
CA LYS A 35 -2.29 8.10 20.74
C LYS A 35 -0.96 8.83 20.64
N ILE A 36 -0.59 9.55 21.69
CA ILE A 36 0.75 10.14 21.80
C ILE A 36 1.67 9.08 22.45
N VAL A 37 2.78 8.77 21.79
CA VAL A 37 3.74 7.74 22.20
C VAL A 37 5.17 8.28 22.16
N ASN A 38 6.03 7.77 23.05
CA ASN A 38 7.46 8.05 23.00
C ASN A 38 8.14 6.98 22.15
N VAL A 39 8.79 7.41 21.07
CA VAL A 39 9.42 6.53 20.08
C VAL A 39 10.92 6.71 20.18
N THR A 40 11.65 5.61 20.09
CA THR A 40 13.11 5.61 20.11
C THR A 40 13.68 4.87 18.91
N TYR A 41 14.69 5.44 18.26
CA TYR A 41 15.39 4.83 17.12
C TYR A 41 16.84 5.35 17.06
N ASN A 42 17.83 4.47 17.01
CA ASN A 42 19.26 4.81 16.95
C ASN A 42 19.65 5.94 17.93
N ASN A 43 19.32 5.76 19.22
CA ASN A 43 19.55 6.70 20.33
C ASN A 43 18.83 8.06 20.22
N LYS A 44 17.98 8.27 19.22
CA LYS A 44 17.09 9.43 19.12
C LYS A 44 15.75 9.08 19.72
N THR A 45 15.20 10.01 20.48
CA THR A 45 13.88 9.88 21.10
C THR A 45 13.01 11.04 20.65
N SER A 46 11.74 10.76 20.34
CA SER A 46 10.75 11.79 20.02
C SER A 46 9.38 11.38 20.55
N GLN A 47 8.56 12.37 20.90
CA GLN A 47 7.18 12.17 21.29
C GLN A 47 6.29 12.43 20.08
N GLU A 48 5.60 11.40 19.61
CA GLU A 48 4.90 11.42 18.33
C GLU A 48 3.47 10.88 18.42
N ILE A 49 2.67 11.21 17.41
CA ILE A 49 1.32 10.69 17.26
C ILE A 49 1.36 9.35 16.51
N LEU A 50 0.80 8.31 17.13
CA LEU A 50 0.48 7.02 16.55
C LEU A 50 -1.00 6.97 16.18
N TYR A 51 -1.30 6.68 14.93
CA TYR A 51 -2.65 6.44 14.45
C TYR A 51 -2.98 4.95 14.40
N ILE A 52 -4.13 4.61 14.96
CA ILE A 52 -4.67 3.26 15.08
C ILE A 52 -5.93 3.18 14.21
N VAL A 53 -5.93 2.19 13.33
CA VAL A 53 -6.92 2.01 12.28
C VAL A 53 -7.53 0.59 12.36
N ALA A 54 -8.56 0.33 11.56
CA ALA A 54 -9.20 -0.97 11.50
C ALA A 54 -8.21 -2.10 11.14
N GLN A 55 -8.60 -3.34 11.44
CA GLN A 55 -7.73 -4.53 11.43
C GLN A 55 -7.09 -4.83 10.07
N GLU A 56 -7.77 -4.44 8.99
CA GLU A 56 -7.41 -4.68 7.59
C GLU A 56 -6.19 -3.88 7.07
N TYR A 57 -5.62 -2.99 7.89
CA TYR A 57 -4.51 -2.13 7.47
C TYR A 57 -3.18 -2.51 8.15
N ASN A 58 -2.13 -2.65 7.34
CA ASN A 58 -0.78 -2.86 7.82
C ASN A 58 -0.23 -1.63 8.56
N ALA A 59 0.70 -1.85 9.49
CA ALA A 59 1.41 -0.77 10.15
C ALA A 59 2.35 -0.07 9.15
N LEU A 60 2.24 1.25 9.07
CA LEU A 60 3.07 2.09 8.23
C LEU A 60 3.82 3.09 9.11
N LEU A 61 5.06 3.37 8.72
CA LEU A 61 5.87 4.43 9.31
C LEU A 61 5.63 5.71 8.51
N GLY A 62 5.13 6.75 9.16
CA GLY A 62 4.87 8.03 8.52
C GLY A 62 6.13 8.85 8.26
N ASN A 63 6.06 9.76 7.29
CA ASN A 63 7.17 10.68 6.95
C ASN A 63 7.58 11.57 8.13
N THR A 64 6.64 11.95 8.99
CA THR A 64 6.94 12.72 10.21
C THR A 64 7.95 12.00 11.09
N TRP A 65 7.75 10.71 11.32
CA TRP A 65 8.66 9.89 12.13
C TRP A 65 10.01 9.72 11.45
N ILE A 66 10.02 9.44 10.13
CA ILE A 66 11.25 9.32 9.33
C ILE A 66 12.11 10.57 9.46
N ARG A 67 11.49 11.76 9.33
CA ARG A 67 12.19 13.03 9.41
C ARG A 67 12.73 13.31 10.81
N LEU A 68 11.91 13.13 11.85
CA LEU A 68 12.26 13.51 13.23
C LEU A 68 13.26 12.54 13.86
N LEU A 69 13.13 11.24 13.58
CA LEU A 69 14.09 10.22 14.02
C LEU A 69 15.30 10.13 13.07
N GLN A 70 15.32 10.93 11.99
CA GLN A 70 16.37 10.96 10.96
C GLN A 70 16.71 9.54 10.45
N ILE A 71 15.65 8.82 10.06
CA ILE A 71 15.76 7.45 9.58
C ILE A 71 16.29 7.48 8.16
N ASN A 72 17.48 6.90 7.95
CA ASN A 72 18.03 6.73 6.61
C ASN A 72 17.44 5.45 5.97
N LEU A 73 16.59 5.62 4.96
CA LEU A 73 15.96 4.51 4.26
C LEU A 73 16.98 3.66 3.47
N GLN A 74 18.06 4.27 2.97
CA GLN A 74 19.09 3.56 2.20
C GLN A 74 19.87 2.57 3.07
N GLU A 75 20.12 2.92 4.33
CA GLU A 75 20.74 2.02 5.31
C GLU A 75 19.86 0.80 5.59
N ILE A 76 18.54 1.02 5.73
CA ILE A 76 17.56 -0.06 5.96
C ILE A 76 17.51 -1.02 4.77
N GLU A 77 17.51 -0.51 3.54
CA GLU A 77 17.53 -1.35 2.33
C GLU A 77 18.81 -2.19 2.23
N SER A 78 19.95 -1.60 2.58
CA SER A 78 21.24 -2.29 2.57
C SER A 78 21.29 -3.45 3.57
N GLN A 79 20.68 -3.27 4.74
CA GLN A 79 20.52 -4.35 5.74
C GLN A 79 19.58 -5.47 5.26
N LYS A 80 18.52 -5.13 4.52
CA LYS A 80 17.59 -6.14 3.95
C LYS A 80 18.23 -6.99 2.86
N LYS A 81 19.13 -6.44 2.04
CA LYS A 81 19.83 -7.20 0.99
C LYS A 81 20.67 -8.35 1.54
N HIS A 82 21.18 -8.22 2.78
CA HIS A 82 21.87 -9.31 3.46
C HIS A 82 20.94 -10.43 3.96
N ILE A 83 19.64 -10.15 4.14
CA ILE A 83 18.63 -11.10 4.63
C ILE A 83 17.91 -11.78 3.45
N SER A 84 17.81 -11.13 2.28
CA SER A 84 17.19 -11.67 1.08
C SER A 84 18.12 -12.60 0.29
N ASN A 85 18.68 -13.62 0.94
CA ASN A 85 19.42 -14.70 0.26
C ASN A 85 18.52 -15.89 -0.15
N LYS A 86 17.21 -15.68 -0.33
CA LYS A 86 16.29 -16.78 -0.71
C LYS A 86 15.02 -16.37 -1.44
N PHE A 87 15.07 -15.33 -2.26
CA PHE A 87 14.20 -15.30 -3.43
C PHE A 87 15.11 -15.33 -4.64
N LEU A 88 15.29 -16.54 -5.19
CA LEU A 88 15.73 -16.70 -6.56
C LEU A 88 14.69 -15.98 -7.41
N ILE A 89 14.91 -14.69 -7.68
CA ILE A 89 14.46 -14.09 -8.92
C ILE A 89 15.26 -14.84 -9.96
N THR A 90 14.76 -16.01 -10.35
CA THR A 90 15.22 -16.74 -11.53
C THR A 90 14.98 -15.79 -12.68
N SER A 91 15.95 -14.92 -12.93
CA SER A 91 16.38 -14.48 -14.24
C SER A 91 15.38 -14.72 -15.37
N ILE A 92 14.25 -14.01 -15.33
CA ILE A 92 13.33 -13.96 -16.47
C ILE A 92 14.00 -13.00 -17.45
N TYR A 93 14.72 -13.55 -18.42
CA TYR A 93 15.43 -12.75 -19.43
C TYR A 93 14.54 -12.40 -20.62
N ASN A 94 13.44 -13.13 -20.84
CA ASN A 94 12.54 -12.90 -21.97
C ASN A 94 11.06 -12.92 -21.54
N ILE A 95 10.29 -11.99 -22.10
CA ILE A 95 8.84 -11.88 -21.94
C ILE A 95 8.13 -13.08 -22.59
N ASP A 96 8.67 -13.59 -23.70
CA ASP A 96 8.09 -14.73 -24.42
C ASP A 96 8.05 -16.00 -23.55
N ASP A 97 9.02 -16.16 -22.65
CA ASP A 97 9.06 -17.29 -21.72
C ASP A 97 7.91 -17.21 -20.71
N ILE A 98 7.54 -16.01 -20.25
CA ILE A 98 6.40 -15.81 -19.35
C ILE A 98 5.09 -16.14 -20.09
N ILE A 99 4.94 -15.65 -21.32
CA ILE A 99 3.75 -15.88 -22.13
C ILE A 99 3.58 -17.37 -22.44
N SER A 100 4.68 -18.06 -22.74
CA SER A 100 4.68 -19.49 -23.04
C SER A 100 4.43 -20.36 -21.81
N ASN A 101 4.93 -19.95 -20.63
CA ASN A 101 4.76 -20.69 -19.39
C ASN A 101 3.37 -20.48 -18.75
N HIS A 102 2.69 -19.37 -19.07
CA HIS A 102 1.38 -19.02 -18.50
C HIS A 102 0.36 -18.56 -19.56
N PRO A 103 0.11 -19.35 -20.62
CA PRO A 103 -0.81 -18.96 -21.69
C PRO A 103 -2.21 -18.67 -21.17
N GLU A 104 -2.64 -19.33 -20.10
CA GLU A 104 -3.95 -19.18 -19.46
C GLU A 104 -4.21 -17.76 -18.91
N ILE A 105 -3.17 -17.00 -18.58
CA ILE A 105 -3.27 -15.63 -18.06
C ILE A 105 -3.44 -14.63 -19.22
N PHE A 106 -2.90 -14.94 -20.39
CA PHE A 106 -2.88 -14.05 -21.56
C PHE A 106 -3.99 -14.33 -22.57
N GLU A 107 -4.92 -15.24 -22.25
CA GLU A 107 -6.14 -15.43 -23.02
C GLU A 107 -6.99 -14.15 -23.01
N LYS A 108 -7.49 -13.73 -24.17
CA LYS A 108 -8.39 -12.57 -24.30
C LYS A 108 -9.81 -12.92 -23.86
N ILE A 109 -9.97 -13.38 -22.62
CA ILE A 109 -11.25 -13.81 -22.05
C ILE A 109 -11.41 -13.15 -20.68
N VAL A 110 -12.58 -12.57 -20.43
CA VAL A 110 -12.93 -12.05 -19.11
C VAL A 110 -13.26 -13.24 -18.20
N ARG A 111 -12.37 -13.58 -17.27
CA ARG A 111 -12.60 -14.66 -16.29
C ARG A 111 -12.99 -14.10 -14.92
N TYR A 112 -13.76 -14.91 -14.18
CA TYR A 112 -14.09 -14.67 -12.77
C TYR A 112 -12.90 -15.11 -11.89
N ILE A 113 -12.47 -14.25 -10.96
CA ILE A 113 -11.43 -14.59 -9.99
C ILE A 113 -12.13 -15.14 -8.74
N PRO A 114 -12.05 -16.46 -8.45
CA PRO A 114 -12.74 -17.06 -7.32
C PRO A 114 -12.23 -16.48 -5.99
N GLY A 115 -13.17 -16.14 -5.10
CA GLY A 115 -12.87 -15.57 -3.79
C GLY A 115 -12.60 -14.06 -3.76
N VAL A 116 -12.60 -13.38 -4.93
CA VAL A 116 -12.42 -11.93 -5.00
C VAL A 116 -13.75 -11.26 -5.35
N ASN A 117 -14.34 -10.59 -4.37
CA ASN A 117 -15.50 -9.72 -4.59
C ASN A 117 -15.01 -8.30 -4.87
N VAL A 118 -15.22 -7.83 -6.10
CA VAL A 118 -14.92 -6.44 -6.48
C VAL A 118 -16.17 -5.60 -6.28
N SER A 119 -16.14 -4.68 -5.32
CA SER A 119 -17.20 -3.70 -5.09
C SER A 119 -16.73 -2.31 -5.47
N PHE A 120 -17.49 -1.61 -6.33
CA PHE A 120 -17.29 -0.19 -6.59
C PHE A 120 -18.20 0.64 -5.69
N GLN A 121 -17.63 1.48 -4.85
CA GLN A 121 -18.39 2.46 -4.07
C GLN A 121 -18.54 3.74 -4.88
N PHE A 122 -19.78 4.09 -5.23
CA PHE A 122 -20.10 5.36 -5.87
C PHE A 122 -20.47 6.39 -4.80
N ARG A 123 -20.14 7.66 -5.05
CA ARG A 123 -20.68 8.76 -4.25
C ARG A 123 -22.19 8.88 -4.48
N GLU A 124 -22.92 9.41 -3.51
CA GLU A 124 -24.32 9.75 -3.68
C GLU A 124 -24.51 10.69 -4.89
N ASN A 125 -25.56 10.44 -5.68
CA ASN A 125 -25.91 11.18 -6.91
C ASN A 125 -24.91 11.09 -8.08
N ASN A 126 -24.05 10.07 -8.13
CA ASN A 126 -23.15 9.90 -9.27
C ASN A 126 -23.92 9.50 -10.54
N ARG A 127 -23.75 10.26 -11.63
CA ARG A 127 -24.36 9.97 -12.94
C ARG A 127 -23.29 9.47 -13.90
N PRO A 128 -23.55 8.39 -14.67
CA PRO A 128 -22.60 7.95 -15.68
C PRO A 128 -22.41 9.03 -16.75
N ILE A 129 -21.16 9.42 -16.99
CA ILE A 129 -20.80 10.34 -18.07
C ILE A 129 -20.34 9.48 -19.24
N PHE A 130 -21.11 9.48 -20.32
CA PHE A 130 -20.71 8.82 -21.56
C PHE A 130 -19.73 9.70 -22.30
N HIS A 131 -18.46 9.30 -22.31
CA HIS A 131 -17.46 9.93 -23.16
C HIS A 131 -17.54 9.35 -24.57
N LYS A 132 -17.56 10.22 -25.58
CA LYS A 132 -17.34 9.79 -26.97
C LYS A 132 -15.97 9.12 -27.08
N LYS A 133 -15.84 8.11 -27.96
CA LYS A 133 -14.57 7.43 -28.24
C LYS A 133 -13.50 8.48 -28.53
N LYS A 134 -12.44 8.53 -27.72
CA LYS A 134 -11.26 9.34 -28.06
C LYS A 134 -10.65 8.71 -29.31
N GLU A 135 -10.45 9.51 -30.34
CA GLU A 135 -9.53 9.15 -31.41
C GLU A 135 -8.15 9.02 -30.76
N MET A 136 -7.63 7.80 -30.68
CA MET A 136 -6.24 7.62 -30.29
C MET A 136 -5.40 8.23 -31.41
N CYS A 137 -4.52 9.16 -31.07
CA CYS A 137 -3.45 9.54 -31.98
C CYS A 137 -2.69 8.26 -32.33
N HIS A 138 -2.80 7.80 -33.58
CA HIS A 138 -1.94 6.75 -34.11
C HIS A 138 -0.51 7.28 -34.04
N ILE A 139 0.23 6.89 -33.01
CA ILE A 139 1.69 6.95 -33.04
C ILE A 139 2.10 5.75 -33.88
N PRO A 140 2.65 5.92 -35.09
CA PRO A 140 3.13 4.80 -35.87
C PRO A 140 4.29 4.17 -35.09
N PHE A 141 4.13 2.91 -34.69
CA PHE A 141 5.26 2.08 -34.29
C PHE A 141 6.09 1.83 -35.55
N GLU A 142 7.08 2.69 -35.80
CA GLU A 142 8.14 2.37 -36.75
C GLU A 142 8.97 1.22 -36.15
N LYS A 143 8.85 0.03 -36.74
CA LYS A 143 9.79 -1.06 -36.52
C LYS A 143 11.11 -0.65 -37.19
N LYS A 144 12.15 -0.43 -36.38
CA LYS A 144 13.54 -0.48 -36.84
C LYS A 144 14.03 -1.93 -36.83
#